data_AF-A0A952WSZ9-F1
#
_entry.id   AF-A0A952WSZ9-F1
#
_cell.length_a   1.000
_cell.length_b   1.000
_cell.length_c   1.000
_cell.angle_alpha   90.00
_cell.angle_beta   90.00
_cell.angle_gamma   90.00
#
_symmetry.space_group_name_H-M   'P 1'
#
loop_
_entity.id
_entity.type
_entity.pdbx_description
1 polymer ?
#
loop_
_entity_poly.entity_id
_entity_poly.type
_entity_poly.pdbx_seq_one_letter_code
_entity_poly.pdbx_strand_id
1 'polypeptide(L)'
;MPRWVLLRHTLPDETSHHDWMLERSGHRDAGLLTFRLEDGVRPSDRGLRTFSAEHLTPHRCEYLVYEGPVLGDRGWVVRVESGLCEVIDSPLEGMTVVLYDRDSRVIANWRGKMLEPGVQDSMPDRWRFDLAD
;
A
#
# COMPACT_ATOMS: atom_id res chain seq x y z
N MET A 1 -12.51 -4.96 11.20
CA MET A 1 -11.08 -5.25 10.95
C MET A 1 -10.54 -4.20 10.01
N PRO A 2 -9.24 -3.87 10.08
CA PRO A 2 -8.61 -2.94 9.14
C PRO A 2 -8.70 -3.45 7.70
N ARG A 3 -8.74 -2.52 6.76
CA ARG A 3 -8.93 -2.76 5.33
C ARG A 3 -7.71 -2.31 4.55
N TRP A 4 -7.54 -2.90 3.38
CA TRP A 4 -6.58 -2.43 2.39
C TRP A 4 -7.24 -2.25 1.03
N VAL A 5 -6.61 -1.43 0.20
CA VAL A 5 -6.95 -1.25 -1.20
C VAL A 5 -5.67 -1.18 -2.04
N LEU A 6 -5.74 -1.71 -3.26
CA LEU A 6 -4.78 -1.45 -4.32
C LEU A 6 -5.50 -0.63 -5.39
N LEU A 7 -5.09 0.61 -5.56
CA LEU A 7 -5.58 1.49 -6.61
C LEU A 7 -4.56 1.50 -7.75
N ARG A 8 -5.03 1.44 -9.00
CA ARG A 8 -4.21 1.82 -10.15
C ARG A 8 -4.41 3.30 -10.40
N HIS A 9 -3.34 4.06 -10.32
CA HIS A 9 -3.33 5.51 -10.55
C HIS A 9 -2.74 5.77 -11.94
N THR A 10 -3.58 6.23 -12.86
CA THR A 10 -3.15 6.69 -14.20
C THR A 10 -2.98 8.21 -14.17
N LEU A 11 -1.78 8.68 -14.49
CA LEU A 11 -1.39 10.08 -14.55
C LEU A 11 -1.85 10.74 -15.87
N PRO A 12 -1.86 12.08 -15.97
CA PRO A 12 -2.27 12.78 -17.20
C PRO A 12 -1.42 12.44 -18.44
N ASP A 13 -0.18 12.01 -18.25
CA ASP A 13 0.73 11.56 -19.33
C ASP A 13 0.54 10.10 -19.71
N GLU A 14 -0.56 9.47 -19.26
CA GLU A 14 -0.94 8.07 -19.46
C GLU A 14 -0.03 7.04 -18.77
N THR A 15 1.03 7.47 -18.07
CA THR A 15 1.80 6.56 -17.22
C THR A 15 0.98 6.14 -16.01
N SER A 16 1.31 5.00 -15.41
CA SER A 16 0.59 4.50 -14.24
C SER A 16 1.49 3.84 -13.22
N HIS A 17 0.98 3.80 -12.00
CA HIS A 17 1.54 3.06 -10.87
C HIS A 17 0.39 2.49 -10.04
N HIS A 18 0.73 1.70 -9.02
CA HIS A 18 -0.24 1.28 -8.02
C HIS A 18 -0.01 2.00 -6.70
N ASP A 19 -1.10 2.41 -6.05
CA ASP A 19 -1.09 2.84 -4.66
C ASP A 19 -1.67 1.72 -3.79
N TRP A 20 -0.84 1.17 -2.91
CA TRP A 20 -1.24 0.20 -1.91
C TRP A 20 -1.47 0.91 -0.58
N MET A 21 -2.72 0.97 -0.15
CA MET A 21 -3.13 1.71 1.04
C MET A 21 -3.68 0.77 2.11
N LEU A 22 -3.22 0.94 3.34
CA LEU A 22 -3.46 0.06 4.48
C LEU A 22 -4.05 0.86 5.65
N GLU A 23 -5.19 0.42 6.17
CA GLU A 23 -5.75 0.93 7.42
C GLU A 23 -5.00 0.28 8.61
N ARG A 24 -4.60 1.10 9.61
CA ARG A 24 -3.97 0.60 10.84
C ARG A 24 -5.01 0.46 11.96
N SER A 25 -4.96 -0.65 12.69
CA SER A 25 -5.82 -0.87 13.87
C SER A 25 -5.65 0.26 14.87
N GLY A 26 -6.76 0.86 15.33
CA GLY A 26 -6.74 1.90 16.36
C GLY A 26 -6.28 3.29 15.91
N HIS A 27 -5.93 3.48 14.62
CA HIS A 27 -5.35 4.73 14.11
C HIS A 27 -6.12 5.29 12.89
N ARG A 28 -7.45 5.28 12.91
CA ARG A 28 -8.27 5.79 11.79
C ARG A 28 -8.03 7.27 11.50
N ASP A 29 -7.77 8.07 12.53
CA ASP A 29 -7.52 9.51 12.39
C ASP A 29 -6.12 9.83 11.85
N ALA A 30 -5.20 8.85 11.85
CA ALA A 30 -3.84 9.03 11.33
C ALA A 30 -3.75 8.89 9.80
N GLY A 31 -4.86 8.50 9.14
CA GLY A 31 -4.88 8.20 7.72
C GLY A 31 -4.38 6.79 7.38
N LEU A 32 -4.34 6.48 6.10
CA LEU A 32 -3.91 5.22 5.52
C LEU A 32 -2.40 5.22 5.34
N LEU A 33 -1.74 4.17 5.81
CA LEU A 33 -0.36 3.90 5.44
C LEU A 33 -0.32 3.60 3.94
N THR A 34 0.44 4.38 3.18
CA THR A 34 0.35 4.38 1.71
C THR A 34 1.70 4.11 1.08
N PHE A 35 1.74 3.17 0.15
CA PHE A 35 2.91 2.83 -0.64
C PHE A 35 2.61 2.96 -2.12
N ARG A 36 3.47 3.65 -2.86
CA ARG A 36 3.51 3.56 -4.32
C ARG A 36 4.31 2.33 -4.72
N LEU A 37 3.76 1.54 -5.63
CA LEU A 37 4.35 0.36 -6.24
C LEU A 37 4.44 0.57 -7.76
N GLU A 38 5.37 -0.11 -8.41
CA GLU A 38 5.42 -0.16 -9.87
C GLU A 38 4.12 -0.71 -10.48
N ASP A 39 3.80 -0.30 -11.71
CA ASP A 39 2.64 -0.86 -12.42
C ASP A 39 2.80 -2.38 -12.58
N GLY A 40 1.69 -3.10 -12.46
CA GLY A 40 1.65 -4.56 -12.44
C GLY A 40 2.01 -5.24 -11.11
N VAL A 41 2.59 -4.56 -10.11
CA VAL A 41 2.87 -5.17 -8.80
C VAL A 41 1.59 -5.27 -7.97
N ARG A 42 1.23 -6.50 -7.58
CA ARG A 42 0.03 -6.78 -6.77
C ARG A 42 0.39 -7.60 -5.53
N PRO A 43 0.28 -7.01 -4.32
CA PRO A 43 0.65 -7.70 -3.07
C PRO A 43 -0.14 -8.98 -2.74
N SER A 44 -1.26 -9.27 -3.44
CA SER A 44 -1.99 -10.54 -3.29
C SER A 44 -1.67 -11.59 -4.37
N ASP A 45 -0.77 -11.30 -5.31
CA ASP A 45 -0.38 -12.29 -6.32
C ASP A 45 0.41 -13.45 -5.70
N ARG A 46 -0.09 -14.68 -5.87
CA ARG A 46 0.51 -15.91 -5.29
C ARG A 46 1.95 -16.18 -5.73
N GLY A 47 2.36 -15.66 -6.88
CA GLY A 47 3.72 -15.84 -7.41
C GLY A 47 4.71 -14.79 -6.92
N LEU A 48 4.24 -13.73 -6.27
CA LEU A 48 5.10 -12.63 -5.83
C LEU A 48 5.90 -13.06 -4.60
N ARG A 49 7.21 -12.85 -4.63
CA ARG A 49 8.13 -13.21 -3.53
C ARG A 49 8.73 -11.99 -2.85
N THR A 50 8.91 -10.91 -3.58
CA THR A 50 9.49 -9.66 -3.09
C THR A 50 9.07 -8.50 -4.00
N PHE A 51 8.99 -7.29 -3.46
CA PHE A 51 8.78 -6.07 -4.23
C PHE A 51 9.33 -4.83 -3.51
N SER A 52 9.60 -3.78 -4.29
CA SER A 52 9.97 -2.45 -3.77
C SER A 52 8.73 -1.56 -3.66
N ALA A 53 8.79 -0.61 -2.73
CA ALA A 53 7.71 0.33 -2.47
C ALA A 53 8.28 1.70 -2.05
N GLU A 54 7.58 2.76 -2.41
CA GLU A 54 7.86 4.11 -1.93
C GLU A 54 6.81 4.51 -0.90
N HIS A 55 7.22 4.84 0.32
CA HIS A 55 6.31 5.28 1.37
C HIS A 55 5.86 6.71 1.10
N LEU A 56 4.54 6.90 0.97
CA LEU A 56 3.94 8.20 0.71
C LEU A 56 3.31 8.78 1.97
N THR A 57 2.95 10.06 1.90
CA THR A 57 2.18 10.71 2.96
C THR A 57 0.85 9.98 3.21
N PRO A 58 0.37 9.95 4.47
CA PRO A 58 -0.87 9.27 4.78
C PRO A 58 -2.05 9.79 3.96
N HIS A 59 -2.78 8.87 3.33
CA HIS A 59 -3.98 9.20 2.57
C HIS A 59 -5.22 9.16 3.45
N ARG A 60 -6.32 9.79 3.01
CA ARG A 60 -7.56 9.77 3.77
C ARG A 60 -8.26 8.42 3.64
N CYS A 61 -8.98 8.01 4.69
CA CYS A 61 -9.68 6.72 4.71
C CYS A 61 -10.73 6.56 3.60
N GLU A 62 -11.26 7.65 3.03
CA GLU A 62 -12.23 7.56 1.92
C GLU A 62 -11.63 6.89 0.68
N TYR A 63 -10.30 6.94 0.50
CA TYR A 63 -9.63 6.31 -0.65
C TYR A 63 -9.77 4.78 -0.67
N LEU A 64 -10.12 4.13 0.45
CA LEU A 64 -10.43 2.70 0.49
C LEU A 64 -11.60 2.32 -0.44
N VAL A 65 -12.53 3.25 -0.67
CA VAL A 65 -13.73 3.03 -1.50
C VAL A 65 -13.87 4.06 -2.63
N TYR A 66 -12.94 5.00 -2.75
CA TYR A 66 -12.93 5.99 -3.82
C TYR A 66 -12.44 5.40 -5.15
N GLU A 67 -13.06 5.83 -6.23
CA GLU A 67 -12.61 5.67 -7.62
C GLU A 67 -13.02 6.94 -8.35
N GLY A 68 -12.15 7.51 -9.18
CA GLY A 68 -12.43 8.84 -9.71
C GLY A 68 -11.22 9.68 -10.09
N PRO A 69 -11.47 10.93 -10.53
CA PRO A 69 -10.43 11.87 -10.87
C PRO A 69 -9.77 12.41 -9.61
N VAL A 70 -8.44 12.39 -9.56
CA VAL A 70 -7.67 12.95 -8.46
C VAL A 70 -7.58 14.47 -8.64
N LEU A 71 -8.02 15.22 -7.62
CA LEU A 71 -8.03 16.68 -7.63
C LEU A 71 -6.66 17.27 -7.98
N GLY A 72 -6.68 18.38 -8.73
CA GLY A 72 -5.49 19.13 -9.15
C GLY A 72 -4.84 18.62 -10.44
N ASP A 73 -5.64 18.04 -11.36
CA ASP A 73 -5.15 17.43 -12.60
C ASP A 73 -4.06 16.38 -12.37
N ARG A 74 -4.25 15.55 -11.33
CA ARG A 74 -3.29 14.51 -10.94
C ARG A 74 -3.64 13.15 -11.52
N GLY A 75 -4.56 13.08 -12.48
CA GLY A 75 -4.97 11.84 -13.13
C GLY A 75 -6.20 11.18 -12.49
N TRP A 76 -6.32 9.87 -12.62
CA TRP A 76 -7.49 9.08 -12.22
C TRP A 76 -7.08 7.81 -11.47
N VAL A 77 -7.88 7.42 -10.48
CA VAL A 77 -7.70 6.16 -9.73
C VAL A 77 -8.86 5.20 -9.96
N VAL A 78 -8.52 3.93 -10.17
CA VAL A 78 -9.48 2.81 -10.19
C VAL A 78 -9.05 1.75 -9.19
N ARG A 79 -10.02 1.08 -8.56
CA ARG A 79 -9.72 0.00 -7.63
C ARG A 79 -9.40 -1.27 -8.40
N VAL A 80 -8.22 -1.82 -8.14
CA VAL A 80 -7.80 -3.11 -8.69
C VAL A 80 -8.21 -4.21 -7.73
N GLU A 81 -7.82 -4.09 -6.46
CA GLU A 81 -8.04 -5.10 -5.42
C GLU A 81 -8.34 -4.44 -4.08
N SER A 82 -8.96 -5.19 -3.17
CA SER A 82 -9.19 -4.77 -1.80
C SER A 82 -9.46 -5.96 -0.90
N GLY A 83 -9.30 -5.79 0.40
CA GLY A 83 -9.59 -6.82 1.37
C GLY A 83 -9.38 -6.38 2.80
N LEU A 84 -9.22 -7.36 3.67
CA LEU A 84 -8.88 -7.14 5.08
C LEU A 84 -7.37 -7.30 5.28
N CYS A 85 -6.82 -6.53 6.20
CA CYS A 85 -5.41 -6.62 6.54
C CYS A 85 -5.17 -6.45 8.03
N GLU A 86 -3.98 -6.86 8.44
CA GLU A 86 -3.37 -6.54 9.72
C GLU A 86 -1.99 -5.95 9.47
N VAL A 87 -1.68 -4.86 10.16
CA VAL A 87 -0.38 -4.18 10.08
C VAL A 87 0.21 -4.14 11.48
N ILE A 88 1.42 -4.69 11.61
CA ILE A 88 2.15 -4.77 12.87
C ILE A 88 3.49 -4.08 12.67
N ASP A 89 3.69 -2.97 13.37
CA ASP A 89 4.95 -2.24 13.38
C ASP A 89 5.87 -2.80 14.46
N SER A 90 7.14 -3.00 14.10
CA SER A 90 8.21 -3.47 14.97
C SER A 90 9.41 -2.53 14.84
N PRO A 91 9.82 -1.84 15.93
CA PRO A 91 11.01 -1.00 15.90
C PRO A 91 12.30 -1.72 15.51
N LEU A 92 12.37 -3.05 15.68
CA LEU A 92 13.55 -3.86 15.41
C LEU A 92 13.48 -4.60 14.08
N GLU A 93 12.28 -4.98 13.65
CA GLU A 93 12.09 -5.89 12.50
C GLU A 93 11.45 -5.21 11.28
N GLY A 94 11.03 -3.94 11.42
CA GLY A 94 10.33 -3.20 10.38
C GLY A 94 8.82 -3.34 10.52
N MET A 95 8.14 -3.75 9.47
CA MET A 95 6.68 -3.87 9.46
C MET A 95 6.25 -5.24 8.94
N THR A 96 5.25 -5.84 9.58
CA THR A 96 4.55 -7.01 9.04
C THR A 96 3.18 -6.60 8.51
N VAL A 97 2.83 -7.04 7.31
CA VAL A 97 1.51 -6.84 6.71
C VAL A 97 0.92 -8.18 6.32
N VAL A 98 -0.19 -8.55 6.95
CA VAL A 98 -0.94 -9.77 6.63
C VAL A 98 -2.18 -9.37 5.85
N LEU A 99 -2.37 -9.99 4.69
CA LEU A 99 -3.56 -9.81 3.84
C LEU A 99 -4.46 -11.02 3.98
N TYR A 100 -5.77 -10.77 4.02
CA TYR A 100 -6.79 -11.81 4.15
C TYR A 100 -7.79 -11.76 3.01
N ASP A 101 -8.31 -12.93 2.62
CA ASP A 101 -9.48 -13.05 1.75
C ASP A 101 -10.81 -12.83 2.51
N ARG A 102 -11.93 -13.02 1.82
CA ARG A 102 -13.28 -12.83 2.38
C ARG A 102 -13.62 -13.86 3.46
N ASP A 103 -12.99 -15.03 3.44
CA ASP A 103 -13.16 -16.09 4.43
C ASP A 103 -12.16 -15.96 5.59
N SER A 104 -11.46 -14.83 5.68
CA SER A 104 -10.43 -14.55 6.69
C SER A 104 -9.23 -15.50 6.62
N ARG A 105 -8.95 -16.08 5.45
CA ARG A 105 -7.72 -16.87 5.23
C ARG A 105 -6.60 -15.95 4.79
N VAL A 106 -5.39 -16.19 5.30
CA VAL A 106 -4.19 -15.46 4.90
C VAL A 106 -3.91 -15.73 3.42
N ILE A 107 -3.83 -14.67 2.62
CA ILE A 107 -3.45 -14.75 1.20
C ILE A 107 -2.03 -14.28 0.95
N ALA A 108 -1.50 -13.42 1.81
CA ALA A 108 -0.11 -13.01 1.80
C ALA A 108 0.33 -12.54 3.19
N ASN A 109 1.60 -12.72 3.50
CA ASN A 109 2.24 -12.22 4.72
C ASN A 109 3.57 -11.58 4.33
N TRP A 110 3.69 -10.27 4.49
CA TRP A 110 4.82 -9.49 4.00
C TRP A 110 5.63 -8.93 5.16
N ARG A 111 6.96 -9.08 5.09
CA ARG A 111 7.91 -8.37 5.96
C ARG A 111 8.51 -7.19 5.20
N GLY A 112 8.09 -6.00 5.58
CA GLY A 112 8.58 -4.73 5.08
C GLY A 112 9.79 -4.24 5.87
N LYS A 113 10.86 -3.84 5.17
CA LYS A 113 12.01 -3.15 5.73
C LYS A 113 12.27 -1.87 4.96
N MET A 114 12.52 -0.78 5.69
CA MET A 114 13.03 0.45 5.11
C MET A 114 14.48 0.23 4.68
N LEU A 115 14.76 0.44 3.40
CA LEU A 115 16.10 0.32 2.81
C LEU A 115 16.86 1.63 2.93
N GLU A 116 16.19 2.73 2.58
CA GLU A 116 16.77 4.07 2.53
C GLU A 116 15.75 5.03 3.13
N PRO A 117 16.10 5.78 4.19
CA PRO A 117 15.26 6.86 4.66
C PRO A 117 15.20 7.93 3.57
N GLY A 118 14.00 8.44 3.32
CA GLY A 118 13.78 9.56 2.44
C GLY A 118 14.49 10.81 2.96
N VAL A 119 14.78 11.74 2.04
CA VAL A 119 15.18 13.09 2.44
C VAL A 119 13.89 13.88 2.64
N GLN A 120 13.72 14.44 3.83
CA GLN A 120 12.53 15.20 4.20
C GLN A 120 12.19 16.22 3.11
N ASP A 121 10.93 16.21 2.67
CA ASP A 121 10.36 17.06 1.63
C ASP A 121 10.92 16.90 0.20
N SER A 122 11.73 15.88 -0.08
CA SER A 122 12.34 15.69 -1.41
C SER A 122 12.35 14.27 -1.97
N MET A 123 12.47 13.21 -1.14
CA MET A 123 12.33 11.82 -1.60
C MET A 123 11.58 10.96 -0.58
N PRO A 124 10.66 10.07 -1.01
CA PRO A 124 9.97 9.15 -0.11
C PRO A 124 10.93 8.10 0.47
N ASP A 125 10.58 7.54 1.64
CA ASP A 125 11.32 6.38 2.16
C ASP A 125 11.17 5.21 1.21
N ARG A 126 12.26 4.50 0.92
CA ARG A 126 12.23 3.31 0.09
C ARG A 126 12.12 2.07 0.96
N TRP A 127 11.13 1.24 0.65
CA TRP A 127 10.83 0.00 1.35
C TRP A 127 11.01 -1.20 0.44
N ARG A 128 11.33 -2.33 1.04
CA ARG A 128 11.28 -3.65 0.42
C ARG A 128 10.41 -4.55 1.26
N PHE A 129 9.50 -5.25 0.59
CA PHE A 129 8.66 -6.27 1.19
C PHE A 129 9.09 -7.64 0.68
N ASP A 130 9.41 -8.55 1.60
CA ASP A 130 9.70 -9.95 1.29
C ASP A 130 8.59 -10.83 1.85
N LEU A 131 8.18 -11.86 1.10
CA LEU A 131 7.16 -12.80 1.54
C LEU A 131 7.71 -13.56 2.77
N ALA A 132 6.97 -13.54 3.87
CA ALA A 132 7.27 -14.33 5.04
C ALA A 132 6.93 -15.80 4.78
N ASP A 133 7.81 -16.69 5.24
CA ASP A 133 7.58 -18.13 5.25
C ASP A 133 6.53 -18.55 6.30
#